data_AF-A0A6J6CUG4-F1
#
_entry.id   AF-A0A6J6CUG4-F1
#
_cell.length_a   1.000
_cell.length_b   1.000
_cell.length_c   1.000
_cell.angle_alpha   90.00
_cell.angle_beta   90.00
_cell.angle_gamma   90.00
#
_symmetry.space_group_name_H-M   'P 1'
#
loop_
_entity.id
_entity.type
_entity.pdbx_description
1 polymer ?
#
loop_
_entity_poly.entity_id
_entity_poly.type
_entity_poly.pdbx_seq_one_letter_code
_entity_poly.pdbx_strand_id
1 'polypeptide(L)'
;MDYPVKKTDDQWREELTEFEYHVLRQAGTERAYTGELLEEDREGIFSCRGCGAELFRSNAKFDSHCGWPSFYEPQEGDAVELLEDRSHGMSRVEVRCKNCGSHLGHVFEDAPQTPTGDRYCINSVTITFTENTSLHAIWHQIVEGYVRDGGKRVASSVVYVSDGNQHIVIDPGMVANQAHILEPLAALGISPNQITDVVISHHHPDHTMNIGLFGNARVHSATSIYFGESWDDALPNREVSPGVRVIATPGHQPEDISVVIDGADSEGTLGIVVYTHEWWMKSGPEVDPYAADQNQLAESRKLIMDLNPSMIIPAHGPAFEPTKN
;
A
#
# COMPACT_ATOMS: atom_id res chain seq x y z
N MET A 1 -8.59 -13.93 34.58
CA MET A 1 -7.54 -13.15 33.91
C MET A 1 -7.92 -11.68 33.91
N ASP A 2 -6.92 -10.81 33.95
CA ASP A 2 -7.08 -9.36 33.90
C ASP A 2 -6.85 -8.89 32.45
N TYR A 3 -7.93 -8.73 31.66
CA TYR A 3 -7.84 -8.26 30.27
C TYR A 3 -7.81 -6.72 30.19
N PRO A 4 -7.08 -6.10 29.23
CA PRO A 4 -7.04 -4.65 29.07
C PRO A 4 -8.43 -4.00 28.89
N VAL A 5 -9.32 -4.63 28.11
CA VAL A 5 -10.68 -4.13 27.92
C VAL A 5 -11.56 -4.52 29.12
N LYS A 6 -12.11 -3.52 29.79
CA LYS A 6 -13.04 -3.66 30.93
C LYS A 6 -14.44 -3.20 30.53
N LYS A 7 -15.34 -4.17 30.33
CA LYS A 7 -16.77 -3.92 30.12
C LYS A 7 -17.61 -4.88 30.96
N THR A 8 -18.76 -4.43 31.42
CA THR A 8 -19.75 -5.26 32.12
C THR A 8 -20.50 -6.14 31.12
N ASP A 9 -21.18 -7.18 31.62
CA ASP A 9 -22.04 -8.02 30.78
C ASP A 9 -23.15 -7.22 30.10
N ASP A 10 -23.72 -6.22 30.78
CA ASP A 10 -24.75 -5.35 30.21
C ASP A 10 -24.19 -4.52 29.04
N GLN A 11 -23.00 -3.94 29.17
CA GLN A 11 -22.34 -3.21 28.08
C GLN A 11 -22.06 -4.11 26.88
N TRP A 12 -21.63 -5.35 27.13
CA TRP A 12 -21.44 -6.32 26.06
C TRP A 12 -22.74 -6.70 25.35
N ARG A 13 -23.86 -6.82 26.08
CA ARG A 13 -25.19 -7.10 25.51
C ARG A 13 -25.76 -5.92 24.73
N GLU A 14 -25.34 -4.69 25.04
CA GLU A 14 -25.72 -3.50 24.28
C GLU A 14 -24.95 -3.38 22.95
N GLU A 15 -23.67 -3.79 22.93
CA GLU A 15 -22.81 -3.66 21.74
C GLU A 15 -22.88 -4.84 20.78
N LEU A 16 -23.16 -6.05 21.28
CA LEU A 16 -23.16 -7.29 20.52
C LEU A 16 -24.59 -7.77 20.26
N THR A 17 -24.81 -8.38 19.11
CA THR A 17 -26.02 -9.18 18.88
C THR A 17 -26.10 -10.35 19.87
N GLU A 18 -27.30 -10.90 20.08
CA GLU A 18 -27.48 -12.05 20.98
C GLU A 18 -26.58 -13.23 20.62
N PHE A 19 -26.40 -13.49 19.33
CA PHE A 19 -25.57 -14.58 18.84
C PHE A 19 -24.07 -14.29 18.98
N GLU A 20 -23.62 -13.08 18.66
CA GLU A 20 -22.24 -12.64 18.92
C GLU A 20 -21.92 -12.73 20.41
N TYR A 21 -22.80 -12.27 21.29
CA TYR A 21 -22.63 -12.38 22.74
C TYR A 21 -22.52 -13.85 23.19
N HIS A 22 -23.40 -14.72 22.69
CA HIS A 22 -23.38 -16.14 23.01
C HIS A 22 -22.03 -16.78 22.66
N VAL A 23 -21.49 -16.49 21.47
CA VAL A 23 -20.23 -17.07 21.02
C VAL A 23 -19.04 -16.41 21.73
N LEU A 24 -18.91 -15.08 21.70
CA LEU A 24 -17.78 -14.33 22.26
C LEU A 24 -17.68 -14.43 23.79
N ARG A 25 -18.80 -14.43 24.52
CA ARG A 25 -18.82 -14.32 25.99
C ARG A 25 -19.22 -15.59 26.71
N GLN A 26 -19.98 -16.48 26.06
CA GLN A 26 -20.44 -17.74 26.66
C GLN A 26 -19.77 -18.97 26.02
N ALA A 27 -18.74 -18.77 25.20
CA ALA A 27 -18.01 -19.83 24.51
C ALA A 27 -18.93 -20.76 23.68
N GLY A 28 -19.95 -20.17 23.06
CA GLY A 28 -20.75 -20.83 22.03
C GLY A 28 -19.93 -21.14 20.77
N THR A 29 -20.52 -21.87 19.83
CA THR A 29 -19.88 -22.20 18.55
C THR A 29 -20.88 -22.03 17.42
N GLU A 30 -20.51 -21.30 16.37
CA GLU A 30 -21.34 -21.16 15.18
C GLU A 30 -21.44 -22.48 14.42
N ARG A 31 -22.51 -22.64 13.64
CA ARG A 31 -22.68 -23.86 12.85
C ARG A 31 -21.64 -23.90 11.72
N ALA A 32 -21.09 -25.08 11.46
CA ALA A 32 -20.19 -25.28 10.33
C ALA A 32 -20.86 -24.84 9.00
N TYR A 33 -20.08 -24.20 8.13
CA TYR A 33 -20.47 -23.72 6.80
C TYR A 33 -21.49 -22.58 6.78
N THR A 34 -21.70 -21.88 7.90
CA THR A 34 -22.64 -20.72 7.94
C THR A 34 -21.96 -19.38 8.17
N GLY A 35 -20.65 -19.36 8.45
CA GLY A 35 -19.90 -18.14 8.73
C GLY A 35 -19.69 -17.29 7.48
N GLU A 36 -19.92 -15.98 7.58
CA GLU A 36 -19.74 -15.01 6.49
C GLU A 36 -18.29 -14.97 5.96
N LEU A 37 -17.31 -15.12 6.84
CA LEU A 37 -15.88 -14.99 6.53
C LEU A 37 -15.21 -16.35 6.24
N LEU A 38 -16.02 -17.40 6.03
CA LEU A 38 -15.51 -18.73 5.69
C LEU A 38 -14.75 -18.71 4.36
N GLU A 39 -15.40 -18.20 3.31
CA GLU A 39 -14.87 -18.13 1.94
C GLU A 39 -14.12 -16.82 1.64
N GLU A 40 -13.87 -15.99 2.66
CA GLU A 40 -13.13 -14.72 2.49
C GLU A 40 -11.67 -14.99 2.10
N ASP A 41 -11.29 -14.64 0.88
CA ASP A 41 -9.97 -14.87 0.29
C ASP A 41 -9.23 -13.57 -0.08
N ARG A 42 -9.88 -12.41 0.09
CA ARG A 42 -9.27 -11.11 -0.20
C ARG A 42 -8.14 -10.83 0.79
N GLU A 43 -7.17 -10.03 0.34
CA GLU A 43 -6.09 -9.57 1.21
C GLU A 43 -6.67 -8.65 2.30
N GLY A 44 -6.28 -8.82 3.56
CA GLY A 44 -6.91 -8.08 4.65
C GLY A 44 -6.54 -8.50 6.06
N ILE A 45 -7.16 -7.81 7.01
CA ILE A 45 -6.97 -7.98 8.44
C ILE A 45 -8.27 -8.51 9.06
N PHE A 46 -8.13 -9.54 9.90
CA PHE A 46 -9.21 -10.09 10.72
C PHE A 46 -9.05 -9.60 12.16
N SER A 47 -10.02 -8.82 12.62
CA SER A 47 -10.01 -8.20 13.96
C SER A 47 -11.09 -8.78 14.87
N CYS A 48 -10.89 -8.71 16.19
CA CYS A 48 -11.86 -9.17 17.18
C CYS A 48 -13.16 -8.36 17.08
N ARG A 49 -14.29 -9.02 16.80
CA ARG A 49 -15.63 -8.40 16.76
C ARG A 49 -15.97 -7.64 18.06
N GLY A 50 -15.48 -8.13 19.20
CA GLY A 50 -15.76 -7.51 20.50
C GLY A 50 -14.94 -6.26 20.82
N CYS A 51 -13.67 -6.17 20.39
CA CYS A 51 -12.82 -5.03 20.81
C CYS A 51 -12.02 -4.36 19.70
N GLY A 52 -12.12 -4.83 18.45
CA GLY A 52 -11.39 -4.29 17.31
C GLY A 52 -9.89 -4.61 17.30
N ALA A 53 -9.37 -5.38 18.26
CA ALA A 53 -7.96 -5.79 18.24
C ALA A 53 -7.67 -6.68 17.03
N GLU A 54 -6.58 -6.41 16.32
CA GLU A 54 -6.09 -7.26 15.23
C GLU A 54 -5.74 -8.65 15.76
N LEU A 55 -6.20 -9.70 15.08
CA LEU A 55 -6.03 -11.10 15.50
C LEU A 55 -5.29 -11.94 14.47
N PHE A 56 -5.70 -11.87 13.20
CA PHE A 56 -5.17 -12.69 12.11
C PHE A 56 -5.05 -11.86 10.83
N ARG A 57 -4.21 -12.31 9.90
CA ARG A 57 -4.04 -11.72 8.57
C ARG A 57 -4.41 -12.73 7.48
N SER A 58 -4.81 -12.24 6.31
CA SER A 58 -5.21 -13.08 5.16
C SER A 58 -4.09 -14.02 4.69
N ASN A 59 -2.81 -13.62 4.78
CA ASN A 59 -1.66 -14.46 4.43
C ASN A 59 -1.52 -15.71 5.34
N ALA A 60 -2.13 -15.69 6.53
CA ALA A 60 -2.19 -16.82 7.45
C ALA A 60 -3.42 -17.71 7.22
N LYS A 61 -4.41 -17.25 6.45
CA LYS A 61 -5.68 -17.96 6.21
C LYS A 61 -5.48 -19.08 5.18
N PHE A 62 -6.14 -20.21 5.39
CA PHE A 62 -6.15 -21.32 4.44
C PHE A 62 -7.48 -22.10 4.50
N ASP A 63 -7.80 -22.84 3.43
CA ASP A 63 -8.96 -23.74 3.42
C ASP A 63 -8.60 -25.08 4.07
N SER A 64 -9.23 -25.37 5.20
CA SER A 64 -9.07 -26.64 5.92
C SER A 64 -10.23 -27.61 5.67
N HIS A 65 -11.26 -27.17 4.94
CA HIS A 65 -12.53 -27.88 4.74
C HIS A 65 -13.24 -28.27 6.05
N CYS A 66 -12.96 -27.60 7.18
CA CYS A 66 -13.60 -27.89 8.46
C CYS A 66 -14.96 -27.21 8.63
N GLY A 67 -15.28 -26.20 7.80
CA GLY A 67 -16.51 -25.43 7.88
C GLY A 67 -16.43 -24.13 8.71
N TRP A 68 -15.24 -23.76 9.18
CA TRP A 68 -14.96 -22.49 9.86
C TRP A 68 -13.67 -21.84 9.29
N PRO A 69 -13.55 -20.50 9.32
CA PRO A 69 -12.30 -19.81 9.03
C PRO A 69 -11.10 -20.46 9.75
N SER A 70 -10.04 -20.74 8.98
CA SER A 70 -8.85 -21.43 9.47
C SER A 70 -7.59 -20.62 9.17
N PHE A 71 -6.76 -20.43 10.19
CA PHE A 71 -5.48 -19.73 10.11
C PHE A 71 -4.37 -20.62 10.66
N TYR A 72 -3.14 -20.49 10.18
CA TYR A 72 -2.01 -21.28 10.72
C TYR A 72 -1.24 -20.55 11.83
N GLU A 73 -1.40 -19.24 11.95
CA GLU A 73 -0.82 -18.45 13.03
C GLU A 73 -1.66 -17.19 13.29
N PRO A 74 -1.69 -16.67 14.54
CA PRO A 74 -2.18 -15.34 14.85
C PRO A 74 -1.16 -14.28 14.43
N GLN A 75 -1.56 -13.01 14.49
CA GLN A 75 -0.65 -11.87 14.33
C GLN A 75 0.56 -12.00 15.27
N GLU A 76 1.75 -11.63 14.76
CA GLU A 76 2.98 -11.63 15.56
C GLU A 76 2.79 -10.82 16.86
N GLY A 77 3.14 -11.45 17.98
CA GLY A 77 2.98 -10.89 19.30
C GLY A 77 1.56 -11.06 19.85
N ASP A 78 1.41 -11.98 20.80
CA ASP A 78 0.45 -11.93 21.92
C ASP A 78 -1.03 -11.57 21.63
N ALA A 79 -1.51 -11.67 20.39
CA ALA A 79 -2.86 -11.28 20.00
C ALA A 79 -3.93 -12.19 20.61
N VAL A 80 -3.56 -13.45 20.87
CA VAL A 80 -4.43 -14.47 21.44
C VAL A 80 -3.83 -15.11 22.70
N GLU A 81 -4.71 -15.56 23.58
CA GLU A 81 -4.39 -16.39 24.74
C GLU A 81 -4.90 -17.82 24.49
N LEU A 82 -4.07 -18.81 24.81
CA LEU A 82 -4.38 -20.23 24.66
C LEU A 82 -4.69 -20.86 26.02
N LEU A 83 -5.88 -21.46 26.14
CA LEU A 83 -6.36 -22.07 27.39
C LEU A 83 -6.72 -23.54 27.19
N GLU A 84 -6.40 -24.39 28.16
CA GLU A 84 -6.80 -25.80 28.13
C GLU A 84 -8.34 -25.91 28.31
N ASP A 85 -9.01 -26.57 27.37
CA ASP A 85 -10.45 -26.80 27.37
C ASP A 85 -10.76 -28.30 27.49
N ARG A 86 -11.38 -28.68 28.62
CA ARG A 86 -11.82 -30.05 28.93
C ARG A 86 -13.35 -30.25 28.83
N SER A 87 -14.06 -29.29 28.24
CA SER A 87 -15.51 -29.37 28.05
C SER A 87 -15.90 -30.56 27.16
N HIS A 88 -17.13 -31.04 27.34
CA HIS A 88 -17.70 -32.15 26.57
C HIS A 88 -16.88 -33.45 26.54
N GLY A 89 -15.96 -33.65 27.50
CA GLY A 89 -15.10 -34.84 27.56
C GLY A 89 -13.99 -34.88 26.51
N MET A 90 -13.72 -33.76 25.83
CA MET A 90 -12.62 -33.61 24.88
C MET A 90 -11.44 -32.90 25.55
N SER A 91 -10.23 -33.01 24.97
CA SER A 91 -9.07 -32.20 25.36
C SER A 91 -8.69 -31.33 24.17
N ARG A 92 -8.96 -30.03 24.25
CA ARG A 92 -8.69 -29.04 23.19
C ARG A 92 -7.99 -27.83 23.78
N VAL A 93 -7.48 -26.96 22.92
CA VAL A 93 -6.91 -25.68 23.32
C VAL A 93 -7.81 -24.56 22.81
N GLU A 94 -8.51 -23.88 23.71
CA GLU A 94 -9.34 -22.72 23.44
C GLU A 94 -8.46 -21.51 23.05
N VAL A 95 -8.89 -20.78 22.03
CA VAL A 95 -8.28 -19.53 21.58
C VAL A 95 -9.16 -18.37 22.04
N ARG A 96 -8.60 -17.44 22.82
CA ARG A 96 -9.26 -16.21 23.27
C ARG A 96 -8.53 -14.97 22.77
N CYS A 97 -9.25 -13.88 22.53
CA CYS A 97 -8.64 -12.58 22.29
C CYS A 97 -7.93 -12.10 23.56
N LYS A 98 -6.62 -11.81 23.48
CA LYS A 98 -5.86 -11.39 24.67
C LYS A 98 -6.27 -10.00 25.18
N ASN A 99 -6.85 -9.16 24.33
CA ASN A 99 -7.24 -7.80 24.68
C ASN A 99 -8.56 -7.71 25.48
N CYS A 100 -9.54 -8.58 25.20
CA CYS A 100 -10.86 -8.53 25.84
C CYS A 100 -11.37 -9.86 26.42
N GLY A 101 -10.61 -10.95 26.24
CA GLY A 101 -10.94 -12.28 26.76
C GLY A 101 -12.08 -12.99 26.06
N SER A 102 -12.53 -12.48 24.92
CA SER A 102 -13.61 -13.11 24.15
C SER A 102 -13.14 -14.43 23.54
N HIS A 103 -14.02 -15.44 23.60
CA HIS A 103 -13.84 -16.72 22.92
C HIS A 103 -13.83 -16.51 21.40
N LEU A 104 -12.86 -17.12 20.72
CA LEU A 104 -12.71 -17.07 19.27
C LEU A 104 -12.93 -18.45 18.63
N GLY A 105 -12.38 -19.50 19.24
CA GLY A 105 -12.47 -20.87 18.74
C GLY A 105 -11.44 -21.78 19.39
N HIS A 106 -10.82 -22.67 18.61
CA HIS A 106 -9.83 -23.64 19.10
C HIS A 106 -8.65 -23.77 18.14
N VAL A 107 -7.49 -24.16 18.66
CA VAL A 107 -6.30 -24.51 17.86
C VAL A 107 -6.03 -26.01 17.92
N PHE A 108 -5.60 -26.58 16.80
CA PHE A 108 -5.28 -27.99 16.62
C PHE A 108 -3.95 -28.16 15.89
N GLU A 109 -3.12 -29.11 16.31
CA GLU A 109 -1.85 -29.46 15.65
C GLU A 109 -2.09 -30.46 14.50
N ASP A 110 -3.02 -30.16 13.59
CA ASP A 110 -3.49 -31.09 12.54
C ASP A 110 -3.40 -30.54 11.11
N ALA A 111 -2.60 -29.48 10.90
CA ALA A 111 -2.39 -28.87 9.58
C ALA A 111 -0.93 -28.92 9.13
N PRO A 112 -0.34 -30.13 8.92
CA PRO A 112 1.07 -30.30 8.55
C PRO A 112 1.46 -29.67 7.20
N GLN A 113 0.48 -29.27 6.39
CA GLN A 113 0.69 -28.54 5.13
C GLN A 113 1.01 -27.05 5.33
N THR A 114 0.82 -26.52 6.54
CA THR A 114 1.06 -25.11 6.87
C THR A 114 2.45 -24.91 7.48
N PRO A 115 3.02 -23.69 7.46
CA PRO A 115 4.36 -23.43 8.02
C PRO A 115 4.52 -23.82 9.50
N THR A 116 3.48 -23.63 10.31
CA THR A 116 3.50 -23.91 11.75
C THR A 116 3.05 -25.33 12.09
N GLY A 117 2.28 -25.98 11.22
CA GLY A 117 1.60 -27.24 11.51
C GLY A 117 0.26 -27.07 12.24
N ASP A 118 -0.08 -25.83 12.62
CA ASP A 118 -1.24 -25.51 13.45
C ASP A 118 -2.45 -25.06 12.62
N ARG A 119 -3.63 -25.29 13.18
CA ARG A 119 -4.91 -24.84 12.64
C ARG A 119 -5.72 -24.14 13.71
N TYR A 120 -5.72 -22.82 13.67
CA TYR A 120 -6.62 -21.95 14.41
C TYR A 120 -7.99 -21.96 13.72
N CYS A 121 -8.91 -22.75 14.27
CA CYS A 121 -10.28 -22.90 13.80
C CYS A 121 -11.17 -21.88 14.52
N ILE A 122 -11.51 -20.79 13.85
CA ILE A 122 -12.12 -19.60 14.46
C ILE A 122 -13.55 -19.41 13.99
N ASN A 123 -14.46 -19.09 14.89
CA ASN A 123 -15.83 -18.73 14.54
C ASN A 123 -15.83 -17.41 13.76
N SER A 124 -16.39 -17.40 12.55
CA SER A 124 -16.55 -16.21 11.72
C SER A 124 -17.26 -15.07 12.45
N VAL A 125 -18.29 -15.36 13.25
CA VAL A 125 -19.05 -14.36 14.00
C VAL A 125 -18.20 -13.62 15.05
N THR A 126 -17.05 -14.17 15.45
CA THR A 126 -16.15 -13.56 16.45
C THR A 126 -15.14 -12.59 15.87
N ILE A 127 -15.05 -12.53 14.54
CA ILE A 127 -14.08 -11.70 13.82
C ILE A 127 -14.77 -10.79 12.81
N THR A 128 -14.18 -9.64 12.54
CA THR A 128 -14.52 -8.72 11.45
C THR A 128 -13.42 -8.77 10.42
N PHE A 129 -13.76 -8.66 9.13
CA PHE A 129 -12.77 -8.52 8.08
C PHE A 129 -12.72 -7.06 7.61
N THR A 130 -11.50 -6.53 7.50
CA THR A 130 -11.22 -5.31 6.77
C THR A 130 -10.31 -5.70 5.63
N GLU A 131 -10.85 -5.60 4.41
CA GLU A 131 -10.05 -5.77 3.21
C GLU A 131 -8.89 -4.78 3.28
N ASN A 132 -7.66 -5.29 3.06
CA ASN A 132 -6.51 -4.50 2.69
C ASN A 132 -6.76 -4.02 1.25
N THR A 133 -7.84 -3.25 1.10
CA THR A 133 -7.83 -2.15 0.15
C THR A 133 -6.72 -1.27 0.71
N SER A 134 -5.49 -1.46 0.23
CA SER A 134 -4.61 -0.30 0.13
C SER A 134 -5.53 0.79 -0.39
N LEU A 135 -5.77 1.82 0.43
CA LEU A 135 -6.32 3.07 -0.08
C LEU A 135 -5.54 3.30 -1.36
N HIS A 136 -6.20 3.16 -2.52
CA HIS A 136 -5.52 3.21 -3.81
C HIS A 136 -4.52 4.36 -3.77
N ALA A 137 -3.31 4.16 -4.29
CA ALA A 137 -2.25 5.15 -4.15
C ALA A 137 -2.80 6.55 -4.49
N ILE A 138 -2.80 7.46 -3.51
CA ILE A 138 -3.38 8.79 -3.72
C ILE A 138 -2.24 9.67 -4.19
N TRP A 139 -2.36 10.22 -5.40
CA TRP A 139 -1.34 11.06 -5.98
C TRP A 139 -1.75 12.53 -6.02
N HIS A 140 -0.75 13.41 -5.88
CA HIS A 140 -0.89 14.84 -5.98
C HIS A 140 0.27 15.39 -6.80
N GLN A 141 -0.02 16.06 -7.92
CA GLN A 141 0.98 16.90 -8.57
C GLN A 141 1.15 18.19 -7.74
N ILE A 142 2.07 18.16 -6.77
CA ILE A 142 2.30 19.27 -5.84
C ILE A 142 3.05 20.45 -6.47
N VAL A 143 3.78 20.19 -7.56
CA VAL A 143 4.37 21.23 -8.41
C VAL A 143 4.09 20.90 -9.87
N GLU A 144 3.50 21.84 -10.58
CA GLU A 144 3.49 21.83 -12.04
C GLU A 144 4.82 22.39 -12.55
N GLY A 145 5.59 21.54 -13.26
CA GLY A 145 6.85 21.97 -13.85
C GLY A 145 6.67 23.01 -14.95
N TYR A 146 7.76 23.54 -15.47
CA TYR A 146 7.71 24.42 -16.62
C TYR A 146 9.05 24.51 -17.33
N VAL A 147 9.02 24.84 -18.61
CA VAL A 147 10.18 25.30 -19.39
C VAL A 147 9.87 26.69 -19.94
N ARG A 148 10.70 27.69 -19.61
CA ARG A 148 10.53 29.09 -20.02
C ARG A 148 11.84 29.66 -20.54
N ASP A 149 11.74 30.77 -21.24
CA ASP A 149 12.88 31.56 -21.73
C ASP A 149 13.89 30.72 -22.54
N GLY A 150 13.39 29.76 -23.34
CA GLY A 150 14.20 28.85 -24.16
C GLY A 150 15.03 27.86 -23.36
N GLY A 151 14.52 27.39 -22.20
CA GLY A 151 15.22 26.43 -21.34
C GLY A 151 16.08 27.06 -20.25
N LYS A 152 16.18 28.40 -20.20
CA LYS A 152 16.95 29.10 -19.16
C LYS A 152 16.28 29.13 -17.79
N ARG A 153 14.96 28.90 -17.77
CA ARG A 153 14.18 28.77 -16.54
C ARG A 153 13.37 27.49 -16.64
N VAL A 154 13.74 26.51 -15.83
CA VAL A 154 13.13 25.19 -15.82
C VAL A 154 12.77 24.80 -14.40
N ALA A 155 11.66 24.10 -14.25
CA ALA A 155 11.29 23.44 -13.02
C ALA A 155 10.70 22.06 -13.34
N SER A 156 11.04 21.06 -12.54
CA SER A 156 10.41 19.75 -12.61
C SER A 156 8.99 19.81 -12.08
N SER A 157 8.13 19.01 -12.70
CA SER A 157 6.92 18.55 -12.03
C SER A 157 7.33 17.73 -10.80
N VAL A 158 6.67 17.95 -9.67
CA VAL A 158 6.92 17.19 -8.45
C VAL A 158 5.62 16.53 -8.06
N VAL A 159 5.65 15.22 -7.85
CA VAL A 159 4.48 14.43 -7.48
C VAL A 159 4.69 13.81 -6.11
N TYR A 160 3.67 13.91 -5.27
CA TYR A 160 3.59 13.19 -4.01
C TYR A 160 2.58 12.06 -4.13
N VAL A 161 2.90 10.89 -3.59
CA VAL A 161 2.02 9.72 -3.53
C VAL A 161 1.97 9.17 -2.12
N SER A 162 0.76 8.91 -1.61
CA SER A 162 0.56 8.12 -0.39
C SER A 162 0.00 6.75 -0.73
N ASP A 163 0.67 5.70 -0.28
CA ASP A 163 0.26 4.31 -0.47
C ASP A 163 0.45 3.54 0.84
N GLY A 164 -0.62 3.46 1.62
CA GLY A 164 -0.57 2.96 3.00
C GLY A 164 0.44 3.75 3.85
N ASN A 165 1.47 3.07 4.34
CA ASN A 165 2.55 3.68 5.12
C ASN A 165 3.69 4.25 4.27
N GLN A 166 3.66 4.07 2.94
CA GLN A 166 4.65 4.64 2.03
C GLN A 166 4.24 6.06 1.63
N HIS A 167 5.20 6.97 1.72
CA HIS A 167 5.08 8.37 1.31
C HIS A 167 6.18 8.65 0.30
N ILE A 168 5.80 8.79 -0.97
CA ILE A 168 6.73 8.81 -2.09
C ILE A 168 6.74 10.21 -2.70
N VAL A 169 7.92 10.77 -2.96
CA VAL A 169 8.10 11.99 -3.75
C VAL A 169 8.83 11.67 -5.05
N ILE A 170 8.27 12.08 -6.18
CA ILE A 170 8.84 11.85 -7.51
C ILE A 170 9.47 13.15 -8.01
N ASP A 171 10.72 13.06 -8.46
CA ASP A 171 11.56 14.14 -9.01
C ASP A 171 11.49 15.45 -8.21
N PRO A 172 11.97 15.50 -6.94
CA PRO A 172 12.09 16.74 -6.20
C PRO A 172 13.23 17.60 -6.76
N GLY A 173 13.02 18.13 -7.95
CA GLY A 173 14.00 18.83 -8.74
C GLY A 173 14.05 20.33 -8.47
N MET A 174 14.58 21.08 -9.44
CA MET A 174 14.68 22.53 -9.34
C MET A 174 13.29 23.15 -9.30
N VAL A 175 13.08 24.02 -8.32
CA VAL A 175 11.91 24.88 -8.15
C VAL A 175 12.40 26.28 -7.81
N ALA A 176 11.57 27.30 -8.01
CA ALA A 176 11.96 28.69 -7.73
C ALA A 176 12.33 28.90 -6.24
N ASN A 177 11.70 28.14 -5.35
CA ASN A 177 11.93 28.12 -3.91
C ASN A 177 11.49 26.76 -3.34
N GLN A 178 12.21 26.20 -2.37
CA GLN A 178 11.86 24.94 -1.70
C GLN A 178 10.45 24.95 -1.08
N ALA A 179 9.93 26.12 -0.69
CA ALA A 179 8.57 26.29 -0.21
C ALA A 179 7.51 25.75 -1.20
N HIS A 180 7.78 25.78 -2.51
CA HIS A 180 6.88 25.20 -3.51
C HIS A 180 6.71 23.68 -3.37
N ILE A 181 7.65 22.98 -2.75
CA ILE A 181 7.54 21.55 -2.43
C ILE A 181 7.02 21.37 -1.01
N LEU A 182 7.56 22.13 -0.06
CA LEU A 182 7.30 21.93 1.37
C LEU A 182 5.91 22.38 1.82
N GLU A 183 5.38 23.48 1.28
CA GLU A 183 4.07 24.00 1.67
C GLU A 183 2.91 23.08 1.21
N PRO A 184 2.89 22.55 -0.03
CA PRO A 184 1.88 21.57 -0.42
C PRO A 184 1.92 20.28 0.41
N LEU A 185 3.12 19.75 0.70
CA LEU A 185 3.26 18.59 1.58
C LEU A 185 2.70 18.87 2.99
N ALA A 186 3.03 20.04 3.55
CA ALA A 186 2.50 20.47 4.85
C ALA A 186 0.96 20.64 4.82
N ALA A 187 0.39 21.14 3.72
CA ALA A 187 -1.06 21.23 3.55
C ALA A 187 -1.75 19.86 3.51
N LEU A 188 -1.04 18.82 3.06
CA LEU A 188 -1.46 17.41 3.12
C LEU A 188 -1.17 16.76 4.49
N GLY A 189 -0.63 17.50 5.46
CA GLY A 189 -0.29 16.98 6.79
C GLY A 189 0.99 16.16 6.83
N ILE A 190 1.84 16.26 5.81
CA ILE A 190 3.07 15.48 5.66
C ILE A 190 4.30 16.36 5.87
N SER A 191 5.13 15.97 6.81
CA SER A 191 6.46 16.57 7.01
C SER A 191 7.51 15.88 6.13
N PRO A 192 8.61 16.56 5.76
CA PRO A 192 9.67 15.95 4.95
C PRO A 192 10.28 14.68 5.56
N ASN A 193 10.31 14.57 6.89
CA ASN A 193 10.84 13.40 7.60
C ASN A 193 9.94 12.16 7.50
N GLN A 194 8.68 12.32 7.09
CA GLN A 194 7.74 11.22 6.86
C GLN A 194 7.82 10.67 5.44
N ILE A 195 8.52 11.32 4.52
CA ILE A 195 8.77 10.79 3.18
C ILE A 195 9.67 9.56 3.31
N THR A 196 9.16 8.42 2.87
CA THR A 196 9.84 7.12 2.95
C THR A 196 10.67 6.84 1.71
N ASP A 197 10.27 7.42 0.57
CA ASP A 197 10.85 7.13 -0.73
C ASP A 197 10.90 8.39 -1.60
N VAL A 198 12.00 8.53 -2.34
CA VAL A 198 12.14 9.50 -3.42
C VAL A 198 12.43 8.74 -4.70
N VAL A 199 11.69 8.98 -5.78
CA VAL A 199 11.98 8.40 -7.09
C VAL A 199 12.59 9.47 -7.99
N ILE A 200 13.78 9.18 -8.51
CA ILE A 200 14.45 9.94 -9.56
C ILE A 200 14.20 9.21 -10.87
N SER A 201 13.33 9.78 -11.68
CA SER A 201 13.01 9.23 -12.98
C SER A 201 14.01 9.64 -14.07
N HIS A 202 14.71 10.75 -13.86
CA HIS A 202 15.71 11.30 -14.77
C HIS A 202 16.87 11.98 -14.02
N HIS A 203 18.12 11.69 -14.44
CA HIS A 203 19.33 12.19 -13.78
C HIS A 203 19.84 13.53 -14.35
N HIS A 204 19.05 14.58 -14.18
CA HIS A 204 19.46 15.96 -14.46
C HIS A 204 19.19 16.87 -13.25
N PRO A 205 19.97 17.96 -13.03
CA PRO A 205 19.84 18.78 -11.83
C PRO A 205 18.42 19.31 -11.59
N ASP A 206 17.71 19.68 -12.65
CA ASP A 206 16.34 20.17 -12.55
C ASP A 206 15.33 19.12 -12.08
N HIS A 207 15.69 17.85 -11.93
CA HIS A 207 14.89 16.76 -11.34
C HIS A 207 15.42 16.23 -9.99
N THR A 208 16.65 16.60 -9.61
CA THR A 208 17.36 16.00 -8.46
C THR A 208 17.76 16.96 -7.35
N MET A 209 17.74 18.27 -7.59
CA MET A 209 18.35 19.27 -6.70
C MET A 209 17.82 19.32 -5.25
N ASN A 210 16.60 18.88 -4.99
CA ASN A 210 15.97 18.93 -3.66
C ASN A 210 15.78 17.55 -2.99
N ILE A 211 16.43 16.48 -3.48
CA ILE A 211 16.41 15.16 -2.81
C ILE A 211 16.82 15.27 -1.32
N GLY A 212 17.80 16.13 -1.03
CA GLY A 212 18.30 16.34 0.34
C GLY A 212 17.28 16.91 1.34
N LEU A 213 16.10 17.34 0.89
CA LEU A 213 14.98 17.68 1.78
C LEU A 213 14.42 16.45 2.51
N PHE A 214 14.63 15.25 1.98
CA PHE A 214 14.00 14.00 2.43
C PHE A 214 15.05 13.01 2.96
N GLY A 215 15.78 13.42 4.00
CA GLY A 215 16.94 12.66 4.52
C GLY A 215 16.64 11.26 5.08
N ASN A 216 15.37 10.93 5.33
CA ASN A 216 14.94 9.60 5.78
C ASN A 216 14.47 8.69 4.64
N ALA A 217 14.43 9.20 3.41
CA ALA A 217 13.88 8.47 2.28
C ALA A 217 14.93 7.55 1.63
N ARG A 218 14.47 6.39 1.15
CA ARG A 218 15.20 5.62 0.14
C ARG A 218 15.10 6.36 -1.19
N VAL A 219 16.20 6.53 -1.89
CA VAL A 219 16.23 7.21 -3.18
C VAL A 219 16.36 6.19 -4.29
N HIS A 220 15.35 6.10 -5.14
CA HIS A 220 15.22 5.14 -6.23
C HIS A 220 15.66 5.79 -7.54
N SER A 221 16.62 5.20 -8.23
CA SER A 221 16.91 5.49 -9.65
C SER A 221 16.66 4.26 -10.52
N ALA A 222 16.95 4.35 -11.81
CA ALA A 222 16.81 3.22 -12.72
C ALA A 222 17.72 2.04 -12.33
N THR A 223 18.93 2.32 -11.88
CA THR A 223 19.99 1.33 -11.67
C THR A 223 20.37 1.13 -10.22
N SER A 224 19.88 1.95 -9.29
CA SER A 224 20.28 1.88 -7.89
C SER A 224 19.19 2.33 -6.92
N ILE A 225 19.29 1.87 -5.67
CA ILE A 225 18.53 2.39 -4.53
C ILE A 225 19.53 2.86 -3.48
N TYR A 226 19.44 4.12 -3.07
CA TYR A 226 20.31 4.74 -2.07
C TYR A 226 19.59 4.87 -0.73
N PHE A 227 20.30 4.66 0.36
CA PHE A 227 19.81 4.97 1.70
C PHE A 227 20.96 5.31 2.64
N GLY A 228 20.87 6.49 3.27
CA GLY A 228 21.93 7.03 4.12
C GLY A 228 23.25 7.16 3.35
N GLU A 229 24.24 6.36 3.75
CA GLU A 229 25.57 6.31 3.12
C GLU A 229 25.81 5.05 2.26
N SER A 230 24.75 4.29 1.97
CA SER A 230 24.80 3.02 1.23
C SER A 230 23.96 3.05 -0.04
N TRP A 231 24.28 2.16 -0.98
CA TRP A 231 23.44 1.91 -2.16
C TRP A 231 23.47 0.43 -2.57
N ASP A 232 22.38 -0.02 -3.18
CA ASP A 232 22.22 -1.32 -3.81
C ASP A 232 21.96 -1.16 -5.31
N ASP A 233 22.36 -2.16 -6.11
CA ASP A 233 21.97 -2.24 -7.52
C ASP A 233 20.46 -2.50 -7.63
N ALA A 234 19.83 -1.92 -8.64
CA ALA A 234 18.40 -2.07 -8.90
C ALA A 234 18.12 -2.32 -10.38
N LEU A 235 17.02 -3.02 -10.64
CA LEU A 235 16.48 -3.19 -11.98
C LEU A 235 15.56 -2.01 -12.32
N PRO A 236 15.52 -1.56 -13.59
CA PRO A 236 14.72 -0.41 -13.99
C PRO A 236 13.22 -0.71 -14.05
N ASN A 237 12.83 -1.99 -14.03
CA ASN A 237 11.45 -2.45 -13.85
C ASN A 237 11.32 -3.07 -12.46
N ARG A 238 10.57 -2.44 -11.56
CA ARG A 238 10.34 -2.95 -10.20
C ARG A 238 9.21 -2.21 -9.49
N GLU A 239 8.72 -2.82 -8.42
CA GLU A 239 7.79 -2.19 -7.48
C GLU A 239 8.53 -1.26 -6.50
N VAL A 240 7.91 -0.15 -6.15
CA VAL A 240 8.32 0.77 -5.08
C VAL A 240 7.40 0.59 -3.86
N SER A 241 6.10 0.44 -4.13
CA SER A 241 5.02 0.12 -3.18
C SER A 241 3.94 -0.69 -3.91
N PRO A 242 2.91 -1.24 -3.23
CA PRO A 242 1.83 -2.00 -3.90
C PRO A 242 1.14 -1.28 -5.06
N GLY A 243 0.92 0.03 -4.94
CA GLY A 243 0.30 0.87 -5.98
C GLY A 243 1.29 1.67 -6.83
N VAL A 244 2.60 1.56 -6.60
CA VAL A 244 3.60 2.35 -7.34
C VAL A 244 4.74 1.46 -7.83
N ARG A 245 4.99 1.51 -9.14
CA ARG A 245 6.11 0.80 -9.78
C ARG A 245 6.85 1.70 -10.75
N VAL A 246 8.11 1.39 -10.99
CA VAL A 246 8.91 2.03 -12.04
C VAL A 246 9.07 1.10 -13.23
N ILE A 247 9.11 1.68 -14.42
CA ILE A 247 9.39 0.97 -15.67
C ILE A 247 10.50 1.65 -16.47
N ALA A 248 11.33 0.86 -17.12
CA ALA A 248 12.30 1.33 -18.10
C ALA A 248 11.58 2.02 -19.25
N THR A 249 11.85 3.32 -19.42
CA THR A 249 11.40 4.11 -20.55
C THR A 249 12.58 4.92 -21.05
N PRO A 250 13.59 4.28 -21.65
CA PRO A 250 14.68 5.02 -22.26
C PRO A 250 14.13 5.97 -23.33
N GLY A 251 14.63 7.19 -23.36
CA GLY A 251 14.14 8.22 -24.28
C GLY A 251 15.09 9.42 -24.32
N HIS A 252 14.91 10.35 -23.38
CA HIS A 252 15.78 11.52 -23.26
C HIS A 252 17.21 11.10 -22.87
N GLN A 253 17.33 10.11 -21.96
CA GLN A 253 18.55 9.36 -21.67
C GLN A 253 18.28 7.85 -21.67
N PRO A 254 19.30 7.01 -21.89
CA PRO A 254 19.16 5.55 -21.87
C PRO A 254 18.71 4.98 -20.52
N GLU A 255 18.96 5.69 -19.42
CA GLU A 255 18.62 5.27 -18.07
C GLU A 255 17.27 5.83 -17.58
N ASP A 256 16.50 6.51 -18.42
CA ASP A 256 15.22 7.07 -17.99
C ASP A 256 14.20 5.98 -17.61
N ILE A 257 13.43 6.28 -16.58
CA ILE A 257 12.31 5.46 -16.12
C ILE A 257 11.05 6.30 -16.03
N SER A 258 9.90 5.65 -16.12
CA SER A 258 8.60 6.25 -15.82
C SER A 258 8.04 5.64 -14.54
N VAL A 259 7.30 6.44 -13.78
CA VAL A 259 6.62 5.96 -12.57
C VAL A 259 5.16 5.72 -12.90
N VAL A 260 4.71 4.49 -12.70
CA VAL A 260 3.32 4.07 -12.86
C VAL A 260 2.67 4.02 -11.49
N ILE A 261 1.58 4.73 -11.34
CA ILE A 261 0.77 4.82 -10.12
C ILE A 261 -0.60 4.23 -10.45
N ASP A 262 -0.94 3.11 -9.81
CA ASP A 262 -2.30 2.56 -9.83
C ASP A 262 -3.05 3.13 -8.63
N GLY A 263 -3.87 4.14 -8.88
CA GLY A 263 -4.22 5.09 -7.84
C GLY A 263 -5.46 5.92 -8.07
N ALA A 264 -5.81 6.70 -7.05
CA ALA A 264 -6.84 7.73 -7.13
C ALA A 264 -6.19 9.12 -7.22
N ASP A 265 -6.80 10.03 -7.98
CA ASP A 265 -6.50 11.45 -7.84
C ASP A 265 -7.04 12.03 -6.52
N SER A 266 -6.78 13.32 -6.26
CA SER A 266 -7.27 14.01 -5.06
C SER A 266 -8.80 14.12 -4.98
N GLU A 267 -9.52 13.86 -6.07
CA GLU A 267 -10.99 13.86 -6.12
C GLU A 267 -11.58 12.44 -5.99
N GLY A 268 -10.73 11.41 -5.91
CA GLY A 268 -11.13 10.02 -5.77
C GLY A 268 -11.32 9.28 -7.09
N THR A 269 -10.93 9.85 -8.23
CA THR A 269 -11.04 9.21 -9.54
C THR A 269 -9.94 8.17 -9.71
N LEU A 270 -10.32 6.91 -9.84
CA LEU A 270 -9.40 5.79 -10.02
C LEU A 270 -8.87 5.70 -11.46
N GLY A 271 -7.58 5.37 -11.58
CA GLY A 271 -6.97 5.01 -12.85
C GLY A 271 -5.45 4.91 -12.79
N ILE A 272 -4.87 4.47 -13.90
CA ILE A 272 -3.41 4.43 -14.05
C ILE A 272 -2.92 5.82 -14.40
N VAL A 273 -2.03 6.35 -13.57
CA VAL A 273 -1.33 7.62 -13.80
C VAL A 273 0.14 7.34 -14.05
N VAL A 274 0.70 7.99 -15.08
CA VAL A 274 2.11 7.80 -15.44
C VAL A 274 2.85 9.11 -15.38
N TYR A 275 3.81 9.21 -14.46
CA TYR A 275 4.81 10.27 -14.45
C TYR A 275 5.96 9.88 -15.38
N THR A 276 6.34 10.75 -16.31
CA THR A 276 7.28 10.38 -17.38
C THR A 276 8.00 11.57 -18.01
N HIS A 277 9.17 11.28 -18.59
CA HIS A 277 9.98 12.19 -19.39
C HIS A 277 9.73 12.06 -20.89
N GLU A 278 8.94 11.06 -21.33
CA GLU A 278 8.68 10.86 -22.75
C GLU A 278 7.84 11.99 -23.38
N TRP A 279 7.20 12.81 -22.55
CA TRP A 279 6.54 14.06 -22.95
C TRP A 279 7.04 15.22 -22.11
N TRP A 280 7.51 16.27 -22.78
CA TRP A 280 7.93 17.51 -22.13
C TRP A 280 6.76 18.19 -21.43
N MET A 281 5.63 18.28 -22.13
CA MET A 281 4.37 18.92 -21.73
C MET A 281 3.29 18.46 -22.73
N LYS A 282 1.99 18.69 -22.42
CA LYS A 282 0.87 18.33 -23.34
C LYS A 282 1.06 18.86 -24.76
N SER A 283 1.53 20.10 -24.91
CA SER A 283 1.78 20.76 -26.20
C SER A 283 3.28 20.82 -26.55
N GLY A 284 4.05 19.84 -26.06
CA GLY A 284 5.48 19.71 -26.37
C GLY A 284 5.72 19.43 -27.86
N PRO A 285 6.98 19.52 -28.31
CA PRO A 285 7.30 19.23 -29.70
C PRO A 285 7.04 17.74 -29.99
N GLU A 286 6.49 17.44 -31.18
CA GLU A 286 6.22 16.06 -31.63
C GLU A 286 7.51 15.23 -31.67
N VAL A 287 8.58 15.87 -32.16
CA VAL A 287 9.97 15.37 -32.16
C VAL A 287 10.70 16.04 -31.00
N ASP A 288 11.16 15.25 -30.03
CA ASP A 288 11.99 15.77 -28.94
C ASP A 288 13.41 16.06 -29.49
N PRO A 289 13.86 17.33 -29.57
CA PRO A 289 15.17 17.64 -30.14
C PRO A 289 16.35 17.16 -29.28
N TYR A 290 16.11 16.72 -28.05
CA TYR A 290 17.14 16.26 -27.11
C TYR A 290 17.13 14.75 -26.88
N ALA A 291 16.12 14.02 -27.37
CA ALA A 291 16.11 12.57 -27.24
C ALA A 291 17.27 11.93 -28.01
N ALA A 292 18.01 11.06 -27.33
CA ALA A 292 19.19 10.41 -27.87
C ALA A 292 18.85 9.48 -29.04
N ASP A 293 17.68 8.85 -29.01
CA ASP A 293 17.14 8.00 -30.07
C ASP A 293 15.61 8.19 -30.19
N GLN A 294 15.17 8.71 -31.33
CA GLN A 294 13.75 8.96 -31.61
C GLN A 294 12.91 7.69 -31.72
N ASN A 295 13.49 6.58 -32.20
CA ASN A 295 12.76 5.31 -32.30
C ASN A 295 12.56 4.73 -30.90
N GLN A 296 13.59 4.82 -30.05
CA GLN A 296 13.50 4.36 -28.67
C GLN A 296 12.48 5.17 -27.86
N LEU A 297 12.47 6.51 -28.01
CA LEU A 297 11.44 7.38 -27.46
C LEU A 297 10.03 6.97 -27.92
N ALA A 298 9.86 6.65 -29.22
CA ALA A 298 8.57 6.21 -29.75
C ALA A 298 8.10 4.88 -29.15
N GLU A 299 9.01 3.90 -28.98
CA GLU A 299 8.70 2.63 -28.31
C GLU A 299 8.35 2.83 -26.82
N SER A 300 9.06 3.72 -26.11
CA SER A 300 8.73 4.06 -24.71
C SER A 300 7.36 4.73 -24.59
N ARG A 301 7.03 5.67 -25.48
CA ARG A 301 5.70 6.28 -25.54
C ARG A 301 4.60 5.24 -25.80
N LYS A 302 4.86 4.28 -26.69
CA LYS A 302 3.92 3.18 -26.97
C LYS A 302 3.73 2.29 -25.75
N LEU A 303 4.82 1.89 -25.08
CA LEU A 303 4.76 1.11 -23.84
C LEU A 303 3.88 1.79 -22.78
N ILE A 304 4.03 3.11 -22.61
CA ILE A 304 3.21 3.89 -21.68
C ILE A 304 1.74 3.89 -22.11
N MET A 305 1.44 4.11 -23.39
CA MET A 305 0.06 4.13 -23.90
C MET A 305 -0.62 2.76 -23.82
N ASP A 306 0.12 1.65 -23.95
CA ASP A 306 -0.40 0.29 -23.80
C ASP A 306 -0.87 -0.01 -22.35
N LEU A 307 -0.44 0.78 -21.36
CA LEU A 307 -0.99 0.74 -19.99
C LEU A 307 -2.39 1.36 -19.90
N ASN A 308 -2.89 2.00 -20.97
CA ASN A 308 -4.14 2.76 -21.00
C ASN A 308 -4.25 3.76 -19.82
N PRO A 309 -3.28 4.68 -19.67
CA PRO A 309 -3.29 5.64 -18.58
C PRO A 309 -4.51 6.56 -18.66
N SER A 310 -5.11 6.87 -17.51
CA SER A 310 -6.12 7.92 -17.39
C SER A 310 -5.47 9.30 -17.48
N MET A 311 -4.27 9.44 -16.93
CA MET A 311 -3.50 10.69 -16.90
C MET A 311 -2.02 10.44 -17.16
N ILE A 312 -1.40 11.39 -17.86
CA ILE A 312 0.06 11.49 -18.00
C ILE A 312 0.52 12.76 -17.29
N ILE A 313 1.51 12.62 -16.40
CA ILE A 313 2.18 13.74 -15.74
C ILE A 313 3.53 13.93 -16.46
N PRO A 314 3.69 14.99 -17.27
CA PRO A 314 4.95 15.25 -17.93
C PRO A 314 5.99 15.80 -16.95
N ALA A 315 7.27 15.60 -17.28
CA ALA A 315 8.40 16.17 -16.57
C ALA A 315 8.29 17.69 -16.37
N HIS A 316 7.64 18.40 -17.30
CA HIS A 316 7.34 19.81 -17.17
C HIS A 316 5.87 20.14 -17.51
N GLY A 317 5.12 20.66 -16.54
CA GLY A 317 3.77 21.20 -16.76
C GLY A 317 2.66 20.33 -16.19
N PRO A 318 1.40 20.73 -16.40
CA PRO A 318 0.27 20.07 -15.78
C PRO A 318 0.03 18.67 -16.35
N ALA A 319 -0.46 17.78 -15.50
CA ALA A 319 -1.01 16.50 -15.90
C ALA A 319 -2.08 16.67 -16.99
N PHE A 320 -2.16 15.71 -17.91
CA PHE A 320 -3.14 15.74 -19.00
C PHE A 320 -3.68 14.37 -19.34
N GLU A 321 -4.93 14.35 -19.83
CA GLU A 321 -5.54 13.15 -20.42
C GLU A 321 -4.86 12.82 -21.76
N PRO A 322 -4.37 11.58 -21.95
CA PRO A 322 -3.77 11.16 -23.19
C PRO A 322 -4.81 11.05 -24.31
N THR A 323 -4.52 11.62 -25.47
CA THR A 323 -5.36 11.44 -26.66
C THR A 323 -5.11 10.06 -27.29
N LYS A 324 -6.15 9.23 -27.36
CA LYS A 324 -6.13 7.97 -28.13
C LYS A 324 -6.13 8.30 -29.62
N ASN A 325 -4.96 8.34 -30.24
CA ASN A 325 -4.82 8.40 -31.70
C ASN A 325 -4.60 7.00 -32.27
#